data_AF-A0A936Q4X0-F1
#
_entry.id   AF-A0A936Q4X0-F1
#
_cell.length_a   1.000
_cell.length_b   1.000
_cell.length_c   1.000
_cell.angle_alpha   90.00
_cell.angle_beta   90.00
_cell.angle_gamma   90.00
#
_symmetry.space_group_name_H-M   'P 1'
#
loop_
_entity.id
_entity.type
_entity.pdbx_description
1 polymer ?
#
loop_
_entity_poly.entity_id
_entity_poly.type
_entity_poly.pdbx_seq_one_letter_code
_entity_poly.pdbx_strand_id
1 'polypeptide(L)'
;MGGRAHSGARNRFWKKDVDGGSFRPEAATRAELEEAGVSWERPVVVYCNSGHQASETFYTLRFRLGHPDVRLLPGFLAEGR
;
A
#
# COMPACT_ATOMS: atom_id res chain seq x y z
N MET A 1 16.33 -1.50 9.18
CA MET A 1 16.39 -0.19 8.49
C MET A 1 15.09 0.53 8.79
N GLY A 2 15.06 1.30 9.89
CA GLY A 2 13.87 1.95 10.42
C GLY A 2 13.82 3.41 9.99
N GLY A 3 13.16 3.69 8.87
CA GLY A 3 12.67 5.05 8.60
C GLY A 3 11.47 5.31 9.50
N ARG A 4 11.39 6.48 10.14
CA ARG A 4 10.23 6.88 10.93
C ARG A 4 9.00 6.88 10.02
N ALA A 5 8.10 5.92 10.23
CA ALA A 5 6.78 5.96 9.62
C ALA A 5 6.03 7.18 10.19
N HIS A 6 5.23 7.87 9.38
CA HIS A 6 4.33 8.91 9.90
C HIS A 6 3.46 8.34 11.03
N SER A 7 3.11 9.15 12.03
CA SER A 7 2.25 8.71 13.12
C SER A 7 0.92 8.15 12.57
N GLY A 8 0.70 6.85 12.74
CA GLY A 8 -0.47 6.14 12.20
C GLY A 8 -0.24 5.41 10.86
N ALA A 9 0.93 5.54 10.23
CA ALA A 9 1.28 4.78 9.05
C ALA A 9 1.56 3.31 9.41
N ARG A 10 1.02 2.40 8.59
CA ARG A 10 1.12 0.95 8.78
C ARG A 10 2.13 0.40 7.78
N ASN A 11 3.16 -0.29 8.27
CA ASN A 11 4.13 -0.94 7.39
C ASN A 11 3.57 -2.28 6.91
N ARG A 12 3.50 -2.45 5.59
CA ARG A 12 3.13 -3.70 4.93
C ARG A 12 4.17 -4.03 3.87
N PHE A 13 4.67 -5.25 3.88
CA PHE A 13 5.63 -5.72 2.89
C PHE A 13 4.94 -5.98 1.54
N TRP A 14 5.41 -5.34 0.47
CA TRP A 14 4.82 -5.37 -0.87
C TRP A 14 4.69 -6.78 -1.45
N LYS A 15 5.73 -7.62 -1.34
CA LYS A 15 5.72 -9.00 -1.87
C LYS A 15 4.62 -9.90 -1.30
N LYS A 16 3.88 -9.47 -0.28
CA LYS A 16 2.70 -10.21 0.15
C LYS A 16 1.64 -10.28 -0.94
N ASP A 17 1.58 -9.38 -1.91
CA ASP A 17 0.56 -9.40 -2.96
C ASP A 17 0.80 -10.46 -4.04
N VAL A 18 2.01 -11.02 -4.10
CA VAL A 18 2.45 -11.97 -5.13
C VAL A 18 2.98 -13.24 -4.47
N ASP A 19 2.41 -14.38 -4.85
CA ASP A 19 2.86 -15.71 -4.42
C ASP A 19 3.22 -16.55 -5.65
N GLY A 20 4.41 -17.15 -5.66
CA GLY A 20 4.88 -17.99 -6.77
C GLY A 20 4.92 -17.28 -8.14
N GLY A 21 5.03 -15.95 -8.18
CA GLY A 21 5.00 -15.15 -9.41
C GLY A 21 3.60 -14.82 -9.94
N SER A 22 2.55 -15.24 -9.23
CA SER A 22 1.16 -14.86 -9.52
C SER A 22 0.63 -13.97 -8.41
N PHE A 23 -0.26 -13.05 -8.75
CA PHE A 23 -0.94 -12.31 -7.71
C PHE A 23 -1.89 -13.21 -6.91
N ARG A 24 -1.97 -12.97 -5.60
CA ARG A 24 -2.93 -13.67 -4.73
C ARG A 24 -4.39 -13.33 -5.08
N PRO A 25 -5.36 -14.16 -4.64
CA PRO A 25 -6.78 -13.84 -4.75
C PRO A 25 -7.11 -12.47 -4.14
N GLU A 26 -7.99 -11.74 -4.83
CA GLU A 26 -8.39 -10.38 -4.42
C GLU A 26 -9.04 -10.36 -3.04
N ALA A 27 -9.92 -11.33 -2.75
CA ALA A 27 -10.56 -11.45 -1.44
C ALA A 27 -9.57 -11.64 -0.29
N ALA A 28 -8.55 -12.50 -0.47
CA ALA A 28 -7.52 -12.72 0.54
C ALA A 28 -6.65 -11.48 0.75
N THR A 29 -6.31 -10.79 -0.35
CA THR A 29 -5.49 -9.58 -0.31
C THR A 29 -6.26 -8.43 0.35
N ARG A 30 -7.56 -8.31 0.06
CA ARG A 30 -8.46 -7.35 0.67
C ARG A 30 -8.58 -7.54 2.17
N ALA A 31 -8.88 -8.76 2.63
CA ALA A 31 -9.04 -9.05 4.05
C ALA A 31 -7.77 -8.69 4.85
N GLU A 32 -6.59 -8.98 4.31
CA GLU A 32 -5.32 -8.64 4.94
C GLU A 32 -5.08 -7.12 5.00
N LEU A 33 -5.48 -6.37 3.95
CA LEU A 33 -5.39 -4.92 3.93
C LEU A 33 -6.36 -4.28 4.94
N GLU A 34 -7.57 -4.81 5.08
CA GLU A 34 -8.54 -4.40 6.10
C GLU A 34 -8.00 -4.65 7.52
N GLU A 35 -7.40 -5.82 7.77
CA GLU A 35 -6.71 -6.13 9.03
C GLU A 35 -5.54 -5.17 9.31
N ALA A 36 -4.83 -4.76 8.26
CA ALA A 36 -3.77 -3.75 8.34
C ALA A 36 -4.30 -2.32 8.57
N GLY A 37 -5.63 -2.10 8.57
CA GLY A 37 -6.27 -0.81 8.82
C GLY A 37 -6.52 0.04 7.57
N VAL A 38 -6.44 -0.57 6.38
CA VAL A 38 -6.96 0.05 5.14
C VAL A 38 -8.49 0.03 5.23
N SER A 39 -9.12 1.18 5.02
CA SER A 39 -10.58 1.28 4.94
C SER A 39 -10.94 1.81 3.57
N TRP A 40 -11.99 1.23 2.98
CA TRP A 40 -12.50 1.58 1.65
C TRP A 40 -13.33 2.86 1.66
N GLU A 41 -13.61 3.41 2.84
CA GLU A 41 -14.38 4.63 3.04
C GLU A 41 -13.50 5.88 3.16
N ARG A 42 -12.18 5.70 3.30
CA ARG A 42 -11.23 6.78 3.52
C ARG A 42 -10.11 6.77 2.48
N PRO A 43 -9.53 7.94 2.14
CA PRO A 43 -8.39 8.00 1.23
C PRO A 43 -7.19 7.20 1.76
N VAL A 44 -6.51 6.49 0.86
CA VAL A 44 -5.29 5.73 1.19
C VAL A 44 -4.09 6.35 0.50
N VAL A 45 -3.04 6.63 1.26
CA VAL A 45 -1.75 7.11 0.74
C VAL A 45 -0.72 6.01 0.89
N VAL A 46 -0.08 5.63 -0.22
CA VAL A 46 1.02 4.66 -0.24
C VAL A 46 2.34 5.35 -0.57
N TYR A 47 3.39 5.02 0.17
CA TYR A 47 4.70 5.63 0.03
C TYR A 47 5.81 4.63 0.37
N CYS A 48 6.98 4.81 -0.24
CA CYS A 48 8.20 4.08 0.10
C CYS A 48 9.41 4.97 -0.18
N ASN A 49 10.63 4.55 0.18
CA ASN A 49 11.82 5.42 0.09
C ASN A 49 12.16 5.90 -1.35
N SER A 50 11.79 5.14 -2.39
CA SER A 50 12.13 5.43 -3.80
C SER A 50 10.93 5.40 -4.75
N GLY A 51 9.70 5.26 -4.23
CA GLY A 51 8.48 5.08 -5.04
C GLY A 51 8.26 3.68 -5.62
N HIS A 52 9.31 2.90 -5.93
CA HIS A 52 9.17 1.60 -6.62
C HIS A 52 8.26 0.60 -5.93
N GLN A 53 8.45 0.37 -4.63
CA GLN A 53 7.65 -0.60 -3.87
C GLN A 53 6.22 -0.09 -3.63
N ALA A 54 6.06 1.23 -3.48
CA ALA A 54 4.75 1.85 -3.30
C ALA A 54 3.89 1.80 -4.57
N SER A 55 4.51 1.83 -5.75
CA SER A 55 3.80 1.67 -7.03
C SER A 55 3.11 0.32 -7.16
N GLU A 56 3.69 -0.75 -6.61
CA GLU A 56 3.06 -2.07 -6.63
C GLU A 56 1.80 -2.09 -5.75
N THR A 57 1.91 -1.61 -4.51
CA THR A 57 0.75 -1.53 -3.60
C THR A 57 -0.32 -0.57 -4.14
N PHE A 58 0.09 0.54 -4.77
CA PHE A 58 -0.83 1.44 -5.48
C PHE A 58 -1.59 0.70 -6.57
N TYR A 59 -0.91 -0.10 -7.38
CA TYR A 59 -1.53 -0.85 -8.46
C TYR A 59 -2.55 -1.87 -7.93
N THR A 60 -2.16 -2.63 -6.90
CA THR A 60 -3.06 -3.60 -6.23
C THR A 60 -4.32 -2.91 -5.71
N LEU A 61 -4.18 -1.82 -4.94
CA LEU A 61 -5.33 -1.12 -4.37
C LEU A 61 -6.22 -0.49 -5.44
N ARG A 62 -5.63 0.21 -6.42
CA ARG A 62 -6.38 0.98 -7.41
C ARG A 62 -7.02 0.12 -8.50
N PHE A 63 -6.26 -0.79 -9.09
CA PHE A 63 -6.66 -1.49 -10.31
C PHE A 63 -7.15 -2.91 -10.07
N ARG A 64 -6.63 -3.61 -9.06
CA ARG A 64 -7.08 -4.98 -8.73
C ARG A 64 -8.25 -4.97 -7.76
N LEU A 65 -8.13 -4.20 -6.67
CA LEU A 65 -9.16 -4.15 -5.62
C LEU A 65 -10.20 -3.05 -5.82
N GLY A 66 -10.02 -2.18 -6.81
CA GLY A 66 -10.98 -1.14 -7.17
C GLY A 66 -11.17 -0.06 -6.11
N HIS A 67 -10.15 0.23 -5.30
CA HIS A 67 -10.26 1.24 -4.24
C HIS A 67 -10.53 2.64 -4.83
N PRO A 68 -11.53 3.37 -4.32
CA PRO A 68 -12.03 4.60 -4.96
C PRO A 68 -11.05 5.77 -4.88
N ASP A 69 -10.30 5.91 -3.79
CA ASP A 69 -9.33 7.00 -3.58
C ASP A 69 -7.99 6.47 -3.03
N VAL A 70 -6.99 6.33 -3.91
CA VAL A 70 -5.63 5.89 -3.59
C VAL A 70 -4.66 6.89 -4.19
N ARG A 71 -3.66 7.33 -3.41
CA ARG A 71 -2.61 8.24 -3.86
C ARG A 71 -1.24 7.63 -3.64
N LEU A 72 -0.40 7.68 -4.67
CA LEU A 72 1.01 7.31 -4.59
C LEU A 72 1.83 8.55 -4.25
N LEU A 73 2.50 8.53 -3.10
CA LEU A 73 3.45 9.57 -2.72
C LEU A 73 4.86 9.12 -3.12
N PRO A 74 5.52 9.79 -4.09
CA PRO A 74 6.88 9.44 -4.47
C PRO A 74 7.84 9.69 -3.31
N GLY A 75 8.81 8.79 -3.14
CA GLY A 75 9.58 8.61 -1.90
C GLY A 75 10.41 9.79 -1.39
N PHE A 76 10.53 10.86 -2.17
CA PHE A 76 11.14 12.10 -1.74
C PHE A 76 10.21 12.96 -0.84
N LEU A 77 8.89 12.75 -0.88
CA LEU A 77 7.90 13.57 -0.16
C LEU A 77 7.47 13.02 1.21
N ALA A 78 8.02 11.89 1.67
CA ALA A 78 7.77 11.38 3.02
C ALA A 78 8.54 12.18 4.10
N GLU A 79 9.47 13.05 3.70
CA GLU A 79 10.14 13.98 4.60
C GLU A 79 9.35 15.30 4.66
N GLY A 80 8.50 15.42 5.69
CA GLY A 80 8.08 16.71 6.26
C GLY A 80 7.25 17.66 5.38
N ARG A 81 5.93 17.58 5.53
CA ARG A 81 5.10 18.78 5.63
C ARG A 81 4.02 18.56 6.68
#